data_AF-A0A257JQY1-F1
#
_entry.id   AF-A0A257JQY1-F1
#
_cell.length_a   1.000
_cell.length_b   1.000
_cell.length_c   1.000
_cell.angle_alpha   90.00
_cell.angle_beta   90.00
_cell.angle_gamma   90.00
#
_symmetry.space_group_name_H-M   'P 1'
#
loop_
_entity.id
_entity.type
_entity.pdbx_description
1 polymer ?
#
loop_
_entity_poly.entity_id
_entity_poly.type
_entity_poly.pdbx_seq_one_letter_code
_entity_poly.pdbx_strand_id
1 'polypeptide(L)'
;MVNTIESLSKNNSHPLQKAWIKHDVPQCGYCQSGQLMSAAALLASNKNPSDADIDEAMKGNVCRCGTYVRVRAAIKTAAAEMRGAKA
;
A
#
# COMPACT_ATOMS: atom_id res chain seq x y z
N MET A 1 7.54 -19.34 -2.40
CA MET A 1 8.07 -18.38 -3.40
C MET A 1 8.14 -17.03 -2.74
N VAL A 2 9.22 -16.28 -2.93
CA VAL A 2 9.41 -14.95 -2.33
C VAL A 2 9.12 -13.89 -3.39
N ASN A 3 8.26 -12.93 -3.06
CA ASN A 3 7.88 -11.83 -3.95
C ASN A 3 8.44 -10.51 -3.38
N THR A 4 8.85 -9.63 -4.29
CA THR A 4 9.39 -8.30 -3.97
C THR A 4 8.59 -7.22 -4.69
N ILE A 5 8.90 -5.94 -4.42
CA ILE A 5 8.19 -4.79 -4.99
C ILE A 5 8.10 -4.84 -6.53
N GLU A 6 9.15 -5.34 -7.18
CA GLU A 6 9.27 -5.48 -8.63
C GLU A 6 8.24 -6.46 -9.22
N SER A 7 7.75 -7.40 -8.40
CA SER A 7 6.73 -8.37 -8.82
C SER A 7 5.33 -7.77 -8.92
N LEU A 8 5.07 -6.61 -8.29
CA LEU A 8 3.74 -6.00 -8.29
C LEU A 8 3.34 -5.53 -9.70
N SER A 9 4.26 -4.84 -10.39
CA SER A 9 4.18 -4.59 -11.82
C SER A 9 5.48 -4.00 -12.35
N LYS A 10 5.72 -4.14 -13.66
CA LYS A 10 6.87 -3.53 -14.34
C LYS A 10 6.72 -2.03 -14.61
N ASN A 11 5.49 -1.53 -14.63
CA ASN A 11 5.14 -0.19 -15.12
C ASN A 11 4.23 0.59 -14.14
N ASN A 12 4.28 0.25 -12.84
CA ASN A 12 3.46 0.85 -11.79
C ASN A 12 1.94 0.75 -12.03
N SER A 13 1.49 -0.28 -12.75
CA SER A 13 0.07 -0.52 -13.06
C SER A 13 -0.69 -1.24 -11.94
N HIS A 14 0.00 -1.75 -10.92
CA HIS A 14 -0.68 -2.37 -9.78
C HIS A 14 -1.51 -1.32 -9.01
N PRO A 15 -2.74 -1.64 -8.54
CA PRO A 15 -3.60 -0.69 -7.83
C PRO A 15 -2.91 0.02 -6.65
N LEU A 16 -2.10 -0.72 -5.87
CA LEU A 16 -1.29 -0.12 -4.81
C LEU A 16 -0.26 0.90 -5.32
N GLN A 17 0.45 0.61 -6.42
CA GLN A 17 1.43 1.55 -6.98
C GLN A 17 0.74 2.81 -7.52
N LYS A 18 -0.41 2.65 -8.20
CA LYS A 18 -1.24 3.78 -8.64
C LYS A 18 -1.73 4.63 -7.47
N ALA A 19 -2.22 3.99 -6.40
CA ALA A 19 -2.68 4.69 -5.21
C ALA A 19 -1.54 5.43 -4.50
N TRP A 20 -0.34 4.83 -4.43
CA TRP A 20 0.84 5.49 -3.88
C TRP A 20 1.19 6.79 -4.61
N ILE A 21 1.10 6.77 -5.94
CA ILE A 21 1.32 7.95 -6.79
C ILE A 21 0.19 8.96 -6.57
N LYS A 22 -1.08 8.51 -6.61
CA LYS A 22 -2.25 9.38 -6.44
C LYS A 22 -2.26 10.14 -5.12
N HIS A 23 -1.79 9.51 -4.04
CA HIS A 23 -1.78 10.09 -2.69
C HIS A 23 -0.45 10.76 -2.32
N ASP A 24 0.49 10.89 -3.26
CA ASP A 24 1.81 11.48 -3.01
C ASP A 24 2.47 10.90 -1.75
N VAL A 25 2.48 9.57 -1.64
CA VAL A 25 2.94 8.88 -0.43
C VAL A 25 4.46 8.98 -0.23
N PRO A 26 5.29 8.78 -1.28
CA PRO A 26 6.74 8.82 -1.12
C PRO A 26 7.26 10.22 -0.79
N GLN A 27 8.19 10.28 0.16
CA GLN A 27 9.04 11.43 0.40
C GLN A 27 10.48 11.03 0.06
N CYS A 28 11.27 10.56 1.03
CA CYS A 28 12.61 10.01 0.75
C CYS A 28 12.60 8.64 0.03
N GLY A 29 11.45 7.98 -0.08
CA GLY A 29 11.31 6.70 -0.78
C GLY A 29 11.77 5.44 -0.02
N TYR A 30 12.58 5.57 1.03
CA TYR A 30 13.29 4.42 1.63
C TYR A 30 12.36 3.31 2.19
N CYS A 31 11.31 3.68 2.92
CA CYS A 31 10.39 2.70 3.50
C CYS A 31 9.33 2.19 2.53
N GLN A 32 9.23 2.73 1.31
CA GLN A 32 8.06 2.54 0.45
C GLN A 32 7.94 1.13 -0.09
N SER A 33 9.06 0.48 -0.40
CA SER A 33 9.06 -0.92 -0.85
C SER A 33 8.48 -1.87 0.20
N GLY A 34 8.88 -1.72 1.46
CA GLY A 34 8.35 -2.51 2.58
C GLY A 34 6.86 -2.25 2.79
N GLN A 35 6.46 -0.98 2.84
CA GLN A 35 5.05 -0.57 3.00
C GLN A 35 4.15 -1.15 1.89
N LEU A 36 4.59 -1.08 0.63
CA LEU A 36 3.84 -1.62 -0.51
C LEU A 36 3.69 -3.13 -0.46
N MET A 37 4.74 -3.86 -0.04
CA MET A 37 4.68 -5.32 0.07
C MET A 37 3.82 -5.78 1.26
N SER A 38 3.90 -5.11 2.41
CA SER A 38 2.99 -5.36 3.53
C SER A 38 1.55 -5.05 3.16
N ALA A 39 1.31 -3.98 2.38
CA ALA A 39 -0.03 -3.63 1.91
C ALA A 39 -0.57 -4.66 0.92
N ALA A 40 0.28 -5.17 0.02
CA ALA A 40 -0.08 -6.23 -0.92
C ALA A 40 -0.46 -7.53 -0.18
N ALA A 41 0.31 -7.90 0.85
CA ALA A 41 0.01 -9.06 1.69
C ALA A 41 -1.32 -8.89 2.44
N LEU A 42 -1.57 -7.71 3.02
CA LEU A 42 -2.84 -7.39 3.69
C LEU A 42 -4.02 -7.50 2.71
N LEU A 43 -3.94 -6.88 1.53
CA LEU A 43 -5.05 -6.87 0.57
C LEU A 43 -5.29 -8.22 -0.12
N ALA A 44 -4.30 -9.11 -0.11
CA ALA A 44 -4.46 -10.48 -0.58
C ALA A 44 -5.37 -11.30 0.35
N SER A 45 -5.30 -11.07 1.67
CA SER A 45 -6.11 -11.78 2.67
C SER A 45 -7.38 -11.03 3.08
N ASN A 46 -7.33 -9.69 3.12
CA ASN A 46 -8.43 -8.82 3.52
C ASN A 46 -8.67 -7.73 2.47
N LYS A 47 -9.70 -7.94 1.64
CA LYS A 47 -10.06 -7.01 0.56
C LYS A 47 -10.71 -5.71 1.03
N ASN A 48 -11.12 -5.61 2.30
CA ASN A 48 -11.73 -4.40 2.87
C ASN A 48 -11.20 -4.14 4.29
N PRO A 49 -9.92 -3.78 4.43
CA PRO A 49 -9.31 -3.62 5.74
C PRO A 49 -9.85 -2.37 6.45
N SER A 50 -10.04 -2.48 7.76
CA SER A 50 -10.27 -1.36 8.65
C SER A 50 -8.98 -0.57 8.90
N ASP A 51 -9.09 0.59 9.56
CA ASP A 51 -7.92 1.38 9.96
C ASP A 51 -7.01 0.61 10.90
N ALA A 52 -7.59 -0.15 11.82
CA ALA A 52 -6.85 -0.99 12.75
C ALA A 52 -6.09 -2.11 12.03
N ASP A 53 -6.70 -2.73 11.01
CA ASP A 53 -6.03 -3.77 10.21
C ASP A 53 -4.84 -3.20 9.43
N ILE A 54 -4.99 -1.99 8.88
CA ILE A 54 -3.92 -1.29 8.17
C ILE A 54 -2.79 -0.96 9.15
N ASP A 55 -3.12 -0.37 10.29
CA ASP A 55 -2.11 0.00 11.28
C ASP A 55 -1.34 -1.22 11.78
N GLU A 56 -2.04 -2.33 12.05
CA GLU A 56 -1.42 -3.60 12.43
C GLU A 56 -0.46 -4.11 11.36
N ALA A 57 -0.91 -4.18 10.10
CA ALA A 57 -0.09 -4.67 9.00
C ALA A 57 1.14 -3.77 8.74
N MET A 58 1.06 -2.49 9.07
CA MET A 58 2.15 -1.52 8.85
C MET A 58 3.06 -1.34 10.07
N LYS A 59 2.79 -1.95 11.23
CA LYS A 59 3.59 -1.78 12.47
C LYS A 59 5.09 -2.01 12.26
N GLY A 60 5.46 -2.98 11.42
CA GLY A 60 6.86 -3.31 11.12
C GLY A 60 7.55 -2.34 10.14
N ASN A 61 6.80 -1.44 9.49
CA ASN A 61 7.32 -0.56 8.45
C ASN A 61 7.50 0.87 9.00
N VAL A 62 8.71 1.15 9.50
CA VAL A 62 9.02 2.47 10.06
C VAL A 62 9.25 3.50 8.94
N CYS A 63 8.55 4.62 9.01
CA CYS A 63 8.70 5.79 8.14
C CYS A 63 9.24 6.99 8.92
N ARG A 64 10.42 7.49 8.55
CA ARG A 64 10.99 8.69 9.17
C ARG A 64 10.42 10.00 8.64
N CYS A 65 9.87 9.99 7.42
CA CYS A 65 9.21 11.16 6.83
C CYS A 65 7.79 11.40 7.37
N GLY A 66 7.21 10.44 8.12
CA GLY A 66 5.90 10.61 8.75
C GLY A 66 4.69 10.50 7.82
N THR A 67 4.76 9.70 6.74
CA THR A 67 3.68 9.62 5.72
C THR A 67 2.58 8.59 6.01
N TYR A 68 2.46 8.07 7.24
CA TYR A 68 1.53 7.00 7.60
C TYR A 68 0.06 7.29 7.24
N VAL A 69 -0.39 8.54 7.41
CA VAL A 69 -1.76 8.94 7.05
C VAL A 69 -2.00 8.81 5.53
N ARG A 70 -1.01 9.16 4.71
CA ARG A 70 -1.06 9.01 3.25
C ARG A 70 -1.01 7.55 2.83
N VAL A 71 -0.17 6.75 3.50
CA VAL A 71 -0.12 5.28 3.32
C VAL A 71 -1.49 4.66 3.56
N ARG A 72 -2.15 5.00 4.68
CA ARG A 72 -3.48 4.49 5.01
C ARG A 72 -4.51 4.86 3.93
N ALA A 73 -4.52 6.13 3.49
CA ALA A 73 -5.43 6.60 2.45
C ALA A 73 -5.20 5.87 1.10
N ALA A 74 -3.93 5.63 0.75
CA ALA A 74 -3.56 4.91 -0.46
C ALA A 74 -4.02 3.44 -0.40
N ILE A 75 -3.83 2.75 0.72
CA ILE A 75 -4.28 1.35 0.90
C ILE A 75 -5.79 1.24 0.72
N LYS A 76 -6.57 2.15 1.34
CA LYS A 76 -8.03 2.16 1.18
C LYS A 76 -8.47 2.38 -0.27
N THR A 77 -7.77 3.27 -0.98
CA THR A 77 -8.04 3.55 -2.40
C THR A 77 -7.75 2.32 -3.25
N ALA A 78 -6.61 1.67 -3.04
CA ALA A 78 -6.27 0.44 -3.74
C ALA A 78 -7.26 -0.69 -3.42
N ALA A 79 -7.69 -0.82 -2.16
CA ALA A 79 -8.69 -1.80 -1.74
C ALA A 79 -10.04 -1.59 -2.46
N ALA A 80 -10.49 -0.34 -2.59
CA ALA A 80 -11.71 0.00 -3.32
C ALA A 80 -11.59 -0.37 -4.81
N GLU A 81 -10.48 0.02 -5.47
CA GLU A 81 -10.20 -0.31 -6.87
C GLU A 81 -10.18 -1.83 -7.10
N MET A 82 -9.50 -2.59 -6.22
CA MET A 82 -9.39 -4.05 -6.30
C MET A 82 -10.73 -4.77 -6.07
N ARG A 83 -11.68 -4.16 -5.37
CA ARG A 83 -13.05 -4.70 -5.22
C ARG A 83 -13.98 -4.36 -6.40
N GLY A 84 -13.54 -3.53 -7.35
CA GLY A 84 -14.38 -3.07 -8.45
C GLY A 84 -15.33 -1.93 -8.07
N ALA A 85 -15.19 -1.35 -6.88
CA ALA A 85 -15.88 -0.12 -6.53
C ALA A 85 -15.12 1.03 -7.21
N LYS A 86 -15.67 1.55 -8.32
CA LYS A 86 -15.28 2.87 -8.83
C LYS A 86 -15.42 3.85 -7.67
N ALA A 87 -14.29 4.36 -7.18
CA ALA A 87 -14.23 5.51 -6.29
C ALA A 87 -14.67 6.78 -7.05
#